data_AF-A0A7K4L8Y0-F1
#
_entry.id   AF-A0A7K4L8Y0-F1
#
_cell.length_a   1.000
_cell.length_b   1.000
_cell.length_c   1.000
_cell.angle_alpha   90.00
_cell.angle_beta   90.00
_cell.angle_gamma   90.00
#
_symmetry.space_group_name_H-M   'P 1'
#
loop_
_entity.id
_entity.type
_entity.pdbx_description
1 polymer ?
#
loop_
_entity_poly.entity_id
_entity_poly.type
_entity_poly.pdbx_seq_one_letter_code
_entity_poly.pdbx_strand_id
1 'polypeptide(L)'
;QLAGLAVIAFGLWLRFGGVMAEFASDKRSPEYFFMGLYVLVGAGALMTTVGLFGCCGASRESQCLLGAFFACLLVIFAAEITAGVFTFIGKKGVIQEAQKLYEDVYDDYMKNPEKVNGTIYRYHAALQCCGKGSTEQQMGLPCPENIQMPKASNCLVEIQNVIDVYLHLVGIAGIAIAGITVSIPMLSLALSKFEHRNLSFI
;
A
#
# COMPACT_ATOMS: atom_id res chain seq x y z
N GLN A 1 11.45 0.97 -15.77
CA GLN A 1 11.13 2.40 -16.01
C GLN A 1 9.66 2.61 -16.37
N LEU A 2 9.11 1.91 -17.37
CA LEU A 2 7.70 2.01 -17.75
C LEU A 2 6.72 1.82 -16.57
N ALA A 3 7.02 0.88 -15.67
CA ALA A 3 6.24 0.67 -14.45
C ALA A 3 6.19 1.93 -13.55
N GLY A 4 7.30 2.67 -13.40
CA GLY A 4 7.33 3.90 -12.60
C GLY A 4 6.48 5.02 -13.20
N LEU A 5 6.55 5.20 -14.53
CA LEU A 5 5.70 6.15 -15.25
C LEU A 5 4.21 5.79 -15.15
N ALA A 6 3.88 4.49 -15.22
CA ALA A 6 2.52 4.01 -15.04
C ALA A 6 1.99 4.31 -13.62
N VAL A 7 2.81 4.12 -12.58
CA VAL A 7 2.44 4.45 -11.20
C VAL A 7 2.21 5.96 -11.02
N ILE A 8 3.05 6.81 -11.60
CA ILE A 8 2.85 8.27 -11.57
C ILE A 8 1.54 8.63 -12.28
N ALA A 9 1.31 8.09 -13.48
CA ALA A 9 0.09 8.34 -14.24
C ALA A 9 -1.15 7.90 -13.47
N PHE A 10 -1.10 6.74 -12.80
CA PHE A 10 -2.20 6.25 -11.95
C PHE A 10 -2.43 7.13 -10.72
N GLY A 11 -1.36 7.57 -10.04
CA GLY A 11 -1.47 8.50 -8.90
C GLY A 11 -2.08 9.85 -9.29
N LEU A 12 -1.67 10.41 -10.43
CA LEU A 12 -2.25 11.63 -10.98
C LEU A 12 -3.70 11.42 -11.43
N TRP A 13 -4.03 10.27 -12.04
CA TRP A 13 -5.39 9.93 -12.41
C TRP A 13 -6.31 9.84 -11.20
N LEU A 14 -5.86 9.22 -10.09
CA LEU A 14 -6.63 9.19 -8.84
C LEU A 14 -6.84 10.60 -8.25
N ARG A 15 -5.89 11.52 -8.47
CA ARG A 15 -5.98 12.91 -8.00
C ARG A 15 -6.94 13.78 -8.81
N PHE A 16 -7.03 13.54 -10.12
CA PHE A 16 -7.71 14.44 -11.07
C PHE A 16 -8.90 13.82 -11.82
N GLY A 17 -8.99 12.50 -11.97
CA GLY A 17 -9.87 11.86 -12.96
C GLY A 17 -10.67 10.62 -12.52
N GLY A 18 -10.42 10.03 -11.36
CA GLY A 18 -11.12 8.80 -10.94
C GLY A 18 -12.18 9.01 -9.87
N VAL A 19 -13.25 8.21 -9.92
CA VAL A 19 -14.29 7.78 -8.93
C VAL A 19 -14.14 8.20 -7.44
N MET A 20 -12.93 8.52 -6.98
CA MET A 20 -12.61 9.05 -5.65
C MET A 20 -12.72 10.57 -5.52
N ALA A 21 -12.82 11.32 -6.62
CA ALA A 21 -13.13 12.76 -6.57
C ALA A 21 -14.51 13.05 -5.94
N GLU A 22 -15.47 12.12 -6.11
CA GLU A 22 -16.78 12.18 -5.43
C GLU A 22 -16.64 11.98 -3.90
N PHE A 23 -15.78 11.07 -3.45
CA PHE A 23 -15.47 10.88 -2.01
C PHE A 23 -14.69 12.05 -1.39
N ALA A 24 -13.96 12.83 -2.21
CA ALA A 24 -13.27 14.04 -1.76
C ALA A 24 -14.20 15.26 -1.62
N SER A 25 -15.42 15.20 -2.18
CA SER A 25 -16.42 16.28 -2.11
C SER A 25 -17.26 16.22 -0.83
N ASP A 26 -17.35 15.05 -0.20
CA ASP A 26 -17.88 14.95 1.16
C ASP A 26 -16.82 15.51 2.12
N LYS A 27 -17.19 16.49 2.94
CA LYS A 27 -16.31 17.38 3.74
C LYS A 27 -15.52 16.68 4.85
N ARG A 28 -15.28 15.38 4.72
CA ARG A 28 -14.56 14.52 5.65
C ARG A 28 -13.53 13.67 4.94
N SER A 29 -12.87 14.22 3.91
CA SER A 29 -11.69 13.59 3.32
C SER A 29 -10.59 13.50 4.39
N PRO A 30 -10.14 12.30 4.80
CA PRO A 30 -9.05 12.17 5.74
C PRO A 30 -7.78 12.73 5.08
N GLU A 31 -7.10 13.68 5.72
CA GLU A 31 -5.83 14.26 5.24
C GLU A 31 -4.82 13.18 4.81
N TYR A 32 -4.91 12.00 5.44
CA TYR A 32 -4.17 10.77 5.15
C TYR A 32 -4.32 10.28 3.70
N PHE A 33 -5.47 10.48 3.04
CA PHE A 33 -5.67 10.06 1.66
C PHE A 33 -4.83 10.89 0.68
N PHE A 34 -4.84 12.22 0.85
CA PHE A 34 -3.99 13.11 0.06
C PHE A 34 -2.52 12.85 0.32
N MET A 35 -2.13 12.64 1.57
CA MET A 35 -0.76 12.25 1.92
C MET A 35 -0.36 10.95 1.21
N GLY A 36 -1.24 9.93 1.20
CA GLY A 36 -1.00 8.67 0.47
C GLY A 36 -0.79 8.87 -1.03
N LEU A 37 -1.57 9.74 -1.67
CA LEU A 37 -1.41 10.06 -3.10
C LEU A 37 -0.06 10.74 -3.39
N TYR A 38 0.37 11.68 -2.56
CA TYR A 38 1.68 12.32 -2.72
C TYR A 38 2.83 11.34 -2.56
N VAL A 39 2.74 10.43 -1.57
CA VAL A 39 3.73 9.37 -1.36
C VAL A 39 3.78 8.44 -2.57
N LEU A 40 2.63 8.06 -3.15
CA LEU A 40 2.56 7.21 -4.34
C LEU A 40 3.24 7.85 -5.55
N VAL A 41 2.97 9.13 -5.82
CA VAL A 41 3.61 9.87 -6.92
C VAL A 41 5.12 10.02 -6.69
N GLY A 42 5.53 10.35 -5.46
CA GLY A 42 6.94 10.45 -5.08
C GLY A 42 7.69 9.13 -5.26
N ALA A 43 7.11 8.01 -4.83
CA ALA A 43 7.68 6.68 -5.01
C ALA A 43 7.84 6.32 -6.50
N GLY A 44 6.83 6.62 -7.34
CA GLY A 44 6.91 6.42 -8.79
C GLY A 44 8.02 7.25 -9.47
N ALA A 45 8.20 8.50 -9.04
CA ALA A 45 9.28 9.37 -9.52
C ALA A 45 10.66 8.84 -9.13
N LEU A 46 10.81 8.36 -7.88
CA LEU A 46 12.05 7.74 -7.41
C LEU A 46 12.38 6.48 -8.22
N MET A 47 11.41 5.57 -8.41
CA MET A 47 11.58 4.36 -9.22
C MET A 47 11.98 4.67 -10.67
N THR A 48 11.41 5.72 -11.25
CA THR A 48 11.73 6.15 -12.63
C THR A 48 13.16 6.68 -12.72
N THR A 49 13.58 7.49 -11.74
CA THR A 49 14.93 8.07 -11.64
C THR A 49 15.99 7.00 -11.45
N VAL A 50 15.78 6.07 -10.50
CA VAL A 50 16.68 4.93 -10.26
C VAL A 50 16.76 4.03 -11.50
N GLY A 51 15.63 3.83 -12.20
CA GLY A 51 15.60 3.10 -13.46
C GLY A 51 16.39 3.77 -14.60
N LEU A 52 16.37 5.12 -14.68
CA LEU A 52 17.19 5.89 -15.61
C LEU A 52 18.68 5.73 -15.33
N PHE A 53 19.09 5.79 -14.07
CA PHE A 53 20.48 5.53 -13.69
C PHE A 53 20.91 4.10 -13.99
N GLY A 54 20.03 3.11 -13.82
CA GLY A 54 20.30 1.72 -14.20
C GLY A 54 20.49 1.53 -15.71
N CYS A 55 19.56 2.04 -16.53
CA CYS A 55 19.63 1.90 -17.99
C CYS A 55 20.81 2.67 -18.61
N CYS A 56 20.99 3.94 -18.21
CA CYS A 56 22.12 4.74 -18.68
C CYS A 56 23.46 4.25 -18.12
N GLY A 57 23.47 3.67 -16.90
CA GLY A 57 24.65 3.08 -16.28
C GLY A 57 25.19 1.89 -17.05
N ALA A 58 24.30 1.02 -17.54
CA ALA A 58 24.67 -0.10 -18.41
C ALA A 58 25.19 0.36 -19.77
N SER A 59 24.59 1.41 -20.36
CA SER A 59 24.96 1.87 -21.71
C SER A 59 26.24 2.72 -21.76
N ARG A 60 26.65 3.37 -20.66
CA ARG A 60 27.78 4.32 -20.66
C ARG A 60 29.06 3.82 -19.98
N GLU A 61 29.07 2.61 -19.41
CA GLU A 61 30.18 2.03 -18.61
C GLU A 61 30.78 2.98 -17.55
N SER A 62 30.07 4.05 -17.21
CA SER A 62 30.59 5.12 -16.36
C SER A 62 30.52 4.71 -14.91
N GLN A 63 31.70 4.63 -14.27
CA GLN A 63 31.84 4.25 -12.86
C GLN A 63 31.06 5.19 -11.92
N CYS A 64 30.92 6.47 -12.27
CA CYS A 64 30.19 7.45 -11.47
C CYS A 64 28.68 7.16 -11.43
N LEU A 65 28.09 6.84 -12.58
CA LEU A 65 26.65 6.57 -12.68
C LEU A 65 26.27 5.24 -12.00
N LEU A 66 27.15 4.26 -12.09
CA LEU A 66 27.01 2.98 -11.39
C LEU A 66 27.13 3.13 -9.86
N GLY A 67 28.06 3.98 -9.40
CA GLY A 67 28.19 4.33 -7.99
C GLY A 67 26.95 5.03 -7.43
N ALA A 68 26.38 5.98 -8.19
CA ALA A 68 25.14 6.66 -7.81
C ALA A 68 23.95 5.68 -7.71
N PHE A 69 23.84 4.74 -8.65
CA PHE A 69 22.83 3.69 -8.60
C PHE A 69 22.95 2.82 -7.34
N PHE A 70 24.15 2.38 -6.99
CA PHE A 70 24.39 1.60 -5.78
C PHE A 70 24.08 2.39 -4.49
N ALA A 71 24.48 3.66 -4.44
CA ALA A 71 24.15 4.54 -3.31
C ALA A 71 22.63 4.71 -3.14
N CYS A 72 21.89 4.91 -4.24
CA CYS A 72 20.43 4.96 -4.19
C CYS A 72 19.81 3.65 -3.67
N LEU A 73 20.32 2.49 -4.09
CA LEU A 73 19.83 1.19 -3.59
C LEU A 73 20.06 1.03 -2.08
N LEU A 74 21.22 1.46 -1.56
CA LEU A 74 21.48 1.42 -0.12
C LEU A 74 20.52 2.30 0.67
N VAL A 75 20.21 3.50 0.15
CA VAL A 75 19.23 4.41 0.77
C VAL A 75 17.84 3.79 0.76
N ILE A 76 17.43 3.16 -0.35
CA ILE A 76 16.13 2.46 -0.45
C ILE A 76 16.06 1.31 0.55
N PHE A 77 17.11 0.50 0.66
CA PHE A 77 17.17 -0.60 1.63
C PHE A 77 17.03 -0.09 3.07
N ALA A 78 17.74 0.98 3.44
CA ALA A 78 17.61 1.60 4.75
C ALA A 78 16.18 2.14 5.00
N ALA A 79 15.56 2.72 3.96
CA ALA A 79 14.18 3.20 4.02
C ALA A 79 13.17 2.05 4.20
N GLU A 80 13.36 0.91 3.52
CA GLU A 80 12.52 -0.28 3.67
C GLU A 80 12.55 -0.83 5.09
N ILE A 81 13.75 -0.95 5.68
CA ILE A 81 13.89 -1.40 7.08
C ILE A 81 13.22 -0.41 8.03
N THR A 82 13.45 0.90 7.83
CA THR A 82 12.86 1.94 8.68
C THR A 82 11.33 1.94 8.58
N ALA A 83 10.78 1.85 7.36
CA ALA A 83 9.35 1.79 7.12
C ALA A 83 8.72 0.51 7.69
N GLY A 84 9.40 -0.63 7.58
CA GLY A 84 8.96 -1.89 8.16
C GLY A 84 8.85 -1.81 9.69
N VAL A 85 9.88 -1.29 10.36
CA VAL A 85 9.88 -1.09 11.81
C VAL A 85 8.80 -0.09 12.24
N PHE A 86 8.68 1.04 11.54
CA PHE A 86 7.69 2.06 11.86
C PHE A 86 6.26 1.52 11.74
N THR A 87 5.99 0.75 10.68
CA THR A 87 4.69 0.12 10.46
C THR A 87 4.35 -0.89 11.57
N PHE A 88 5.33 -1.67 12.01
CA PHE A 88 5.14 -2.64 13.08
C PHE A 88 4.80 -1.97 14.43
N ILE A 89 5.53 -0.90 14.79
CA ILE A 89 5.27 -0.14 16.02
C ILE A 89 3.92 0.59 15.92
N GLY A 90 3.61 1.17 14.75
CA GLY A 90 2.39 1.92 14.48
C GLY A 90 1.12 1.09 14.34
N LYS A 91 1.21 -0.25 14.26
CA LYS A 91 0.07 -1.16 14.06
C LYS A 91 -1.09 -0.89 15.01
N LYS A 92 -0.82 -0.68 16.31
CA LYS A 92 -1.87 -0.43 17.30
C LYS A 92 -2.64 0.87 17.02
N GLY A 93 -1.93 1.92 16.60
CA GLY A 93 -2.55 3.19 16.21
C GLY A 93 -3.44 3.02 14.98
N VAL A 94 -2.95 2.32 13.95
CA VAL A 94 -3.73 2.05 12.73
C VAL A 94 -5.00 1.26 13.02
N ILE A 95 -4.93 0.23 13.88
CA ILE A 95 -6.12 -0.55 14.27
C ILE A 95 -7.13 0.33 15.02
N GLN A 96 -6.68 1.15 15.97
CA GLN A 96 -7.58 2.04 16.73
C GLN A 96 -8.24 3.09 15.84
N GLU A 97 -7.50 3.71 14.93
CA GLU A 97 -8.05 4.69 14.00
C GLU A 97 -9.02 4.04 13.00
N ALA A 98 -8.72 2.84 12.49
CA ALA A 98 -9.64 2.09 11.64
C ALA A 98 -10.94 1.72 12.37
N GLN A 99 -10.85 1.31 13.64
CA GLN A 99 -12.01 1.02 14.47
C GLN A 99 -12.85 2.28 14.72
N LYS A 100 -12.23 3.41 15.09
CA LYS A 100 -12.94 4.69 15.27
C LYS A 100 -13.64 5.16 14.00
N LEU A 101 -12.98 5.03 12.85
CA LEU A 101 -13.56 5.39 11.56
C LEU A 101 -14.81 4.57 11.27
N TYR A 102 -14.76 3.26 11.53
CA TYR A 102 -15.93 2.40 11.39
C TYR A 102 -17.05 2.80 12.36
N GLU A 103 -16.73 3.14 13.60
CA GLU A 103 -17.71 3.61 14.57
C GLU A 103 -18.38 4.93 14.17
N ASP A 104 -17.64 5.90 13.63
CA ASP A 104 -18.17 7.18 13.14
C ASP A 104 -19.12 6.97 11.95
N VAL A 105 -18.76 6.08 11.02
CA VAL A 105 -19.62 5.70 9.88
C VAL A 105 -20.89 4.98 10.34
N TYR A 106 -20.77 4.10 11.35
CA TYR A 106 -21.91 3.40 11.92
C TYR A 106 -22.86 4.36 12.64
N ASP A 107 -22.34 5.28 13.44
CA ASP A 107 -23.15 6.28 14.15
C ASP A 107 -23.84 7.27 13.19
N ASP A 108 -23.16 7.66 12.10
CA ASP A 108 -23.79 8.48 11.05
C ASP A 108 -24.92 7.72 10.32
N TYR A 109 -24.75 6.41 10.10
CA TYR A 109 -25.81 5.56 9.53
C TYR A 109 -27.02 5.45 10.46
N MET A 110 -26.82 5.33 11.77
CA MET A 110 -27.92 5.34 12.75
C MET A 110 -28.69 6.67 12.75
N LYS A 111 -28.03 7.79 12.43
CA LYS A 111 -28.65 9.12 12.35
C LYS A 111 -29.31 9.40 11.00
N ASN A 112 -28.69 8.98 9.89
CA ASN A 112 -29.10 9.28 8.53
C ASN A 112 -29.00 8.06 7.60
N PRO A 113 -29.86 7.04 7.77
CA PRO A 113 -29.72 5.76 7.08
C PRO A 113 -29.78 5.88 5.55
N GLU A 114 -30.55 6.82 5.00
CA GLU A 114 -30.69 6.99 3.53
C GLU A 114 -29.40 7.45 2.83
N LYS A 115 -28.54 8.23 3.50
CA LYS A 115 -27.35 8.83 2.87
C LYS A 115 -26.15 7.89 2.82
N VAL A 116 -26.00 7.03 3.82
CA VAL A 116 -24.79 6.22 4.03
C VAL A 116 -25.03 4.71 3.91
N ASN A 117 -26.24 4.29 3.53
CA ASN A 117 -26.61 2.88 3.27
C ASN A 117 -25.63 2.18 2.31
N GLY A 118 -25.33 2.80 1.17
CA GLY A 118 -24.44 2.22 0.16
C GLY A 118 -22.97 2.11 0.63
N THR A 119 -22.53 3.05 1.48
CA THR A 119 -21.16 3.06 2.00
C THR A 119 -20.97 1.97 3.06
N ILE A 120 -21.86 1.90 4.06
CA ILE A 120 -21.75 0.90 5.13
C ILE A 120 -21.92 -0.54 4.59
N TYR A 121 -22.79 -0.74 3.59
CA TYR A 121 -22.91 -2.02 2.90
C TYR A 121 -21.60 -2.48 2.24
N ARG A 122 -20.87 -1.56 1.57
CA ARG A 122 -19.56 -1.88 0.97
C ARG A 122 -18.53 -2.25 2.02
N TYR A 123 -18.52 -1.60 3.19
CA TYR A 123 -17.65 -1.99 4.30
C TYR A 123 -17.97 -3.41 4.77
N HIS A 124 -19.25 -3.73 5.01
CA HIS A 124 -19.68 -5.06 5.41
C HIS A 124 -19.34 -6.14 4.38
N ALA A 125 -19.55 -5.86 3.09
CA ALA A 125 -19.22 -6.77 2.00
C ALA A 125 -17.71 -6.97 1.82
N ALA A 126 -16.90 -5.91 1.97
CA ALA A 126 -15.46 -5.99 1.81
C ALA A 126 -14.78 -6.70 2.99
N LEU A 127 -15.23 -6.43 4.22
CA LEU A 127 -14.65 -7.00 5.44
C LEU A 127 -15.32 -8.32 5.86
N GLN A 128 -16.40 -8.72 5.19
CA GLN A 128 -17.17 -9.92 5.52
C GLN A 128 -17.64 -9.92 6.99
N CYS A 129 -18.13 -8.78 7.48
CA CYS A 129 -18.59 -8.57 8.84
C CYS A 129 -19.89 -7.76 8.86
N CYS A 130 -20.60 -7.71 10.00
CA CYS A 130 -21.85 -6.95 10.12
C CYS A 130 -22.00 -6.39 11.54
N GLY A 131 -21.91 -5.06 11.69
CA GLY A 131 -22.16 -4.35 12.94
C GLY A 131 -21.05 -4.44 14.01
N LYS A 132 -21.35 -3.85 15.18
CA LYS A 132 -20.45 -3.73 16.35
C LYS A 132 -20.71 -4.79 17.44
N GLY A 133 -21.88 -5.45 17.43
CA GLY A 133 -22.34 -6.32 18.52
C GLY A 133 -23.72 -6.96 18.27
N SER A 134 -24.23 -7.62 19.33
CA SER A 134 -25.31 -8.62 19.40
C SER A 134 -26.52 -8.47 18.46
N THR A 135 -27.15 -9.62 18.20
CA THR A 135 -28.26 -9.93 17.27
C THR A 135 -29.34 -8.85 17.09
N GLU A 136 -29.63 -8.06 18.12
CA GLU A 136 -30.62 -6.97 18.11
C GLU A 136 -30.14 -5.71 17.35
N GLN A 137 -28.83 -5.42 17.33
CA GLN A 137 -28.27 -4.24 16.64
C GLN A 137 -28.12 -4.40 15.12
N GLN A 138 -28.45 -5.58 14.61
CA GLN A 138 -28.32 -5.95 13.19
C GLN A 138 -29.68 -5.96 12.48
N MET A 139 -30.78 -5.81 13.23
CA MET A 139 -32.14 -5.77 12.70
C MET A 139 -32.39 -4.40 12.09
N GLY A 140 -32.05 -4.25 10.81
CA GLY A 140 -32.20 -3.00 10.04
C GLY A 140 -30.95 -2.51 9.33
N LEU A 141 -29.79 -3.16 9.50
CA LEU A 141 -28.59 -2.80 8.72
C LEU A 141 -28.53 -3.54 7.39
N PRO A 142 -27.97 -2.89 6.35
CA PRO A 142 -27.67 -3.52 5.07
C PRO A 142 -26.46 -4.44 5.26
N CYS A 143 -26.71 -5.70 5.60
CA CYS A 143 -25.69 -6.73 5.68
C CYS A 143 -25.77 -7.65 4.45
N PRO A 144 -24.62 -8.09 3.92
CA PRO A 144 -24.61 -8.93 2.74
C PRO A 144 -25.20 -10.31 3.05
N GLU A 145 -25.93 -10.86 2.09
CA GLU A 145 -26.80 -12.04 2.26
C GLU A 145 -26.05 -13.32 2.67
N ASN A 146 -24.75 -13.37 2.38
CA ASN A 146 -23.85 -14.47 2.73
C ASN A 146 -23.40 -14.47 4.20
N ILE A 147 -23.74 -13.42 4.96
CA ILE A 147 -23.46 -13.26 6.38
C ILE A 147 -24.80 -13.24 7.13
N GLN A 148 -25.56 -14.32 7.00
CA GLN A 148 -26.81 -14.48 7.75
C GLN A 148 -26.56 -14.89 9.20
N MET A 149 -27.40 -14.37 10.08
CA MET A 149 -27.50 -14.75 11.49
C MET A 149 -27.62 -16.27 11.65
N PRO A 150 -26.94 -16.88 12.63
CA PRO A 150 -26.38 -16.28 13.84
C PRO A 150 -24.84 -16.10 13.80
N LYS A 151 -24.21 -16.11 12.61
CA LYS A 151 -22.75 -16.17 12.46
C LYS A 151 -22.13 -14.86 11.94
N ALA A 152 -22.73 -13.72 12.23
CA ALA A 152 -22.14 -12.44 11.89
C ALA A 152 -20.99 -12.13 12.86
N SER A 153 -19.77 -11.99 12.32
CA SER A 153 -18.61 -11.56 13.10
C SER A 153 -18.65 -10.05 13.35
N ASN A 154 -18.14 -9.63 14.52
CA ASN A 154 -18.01 -8.22 14.88
C ASN A 154 -17.01 -7.53 13.95
N CYS A 155 -17.41 -6.45 13.29
CA CYS A 155 -16.53 -5.72 12.38
C CYS A 155 -15.28 -5.18 13.07
N LEU A 156 -15.36 -4.80 14.36
CA LEU A 156 -14.21 -4.31 15.11
C LEU A 156 -13.10 -5.36 15.26
N VAL A 157 -13.49 -6.64 15.44
CA VAL A 157 -12.55 -7.75 15.57
C VAL A 157 -11.99 -8.13 14.20
N GLU A 158 -12.85 -8.16 13.18
CA GLU A 158 -12.44 -8.50 11.82
C GLU A 158 -11.49 -7.45 11.23
N ILE A 159 -11.72 -6.16 11.49
CA ILE A 159 -10.79 -5.07 11.12
C ILE A 159 -9.40 -5.33 11.73
N GLN A 160 -9.33 -5.72 13.00
CA GLN A 160 -8.06 -6.05 13.64
C GLN A 160 -7.38 -7.27 13.01
N ASN A 161 -8.15 -8.31 12.72
CA ASN A 161 -7.66 -9.55 12.10
C ASN A 161 -7.16 -9.33 10.67
N VAL A 162 -7.95 -8.61 9.85
CA VAL A 162 -7.58 -8.24 8.49
C VAL A 162 -6.32 -7.40 8.49
N ILE A 163 -6.23 -6.36 9.32
CA ILE A 163 -5.02 -5.52 9.39
C ILE A 163 -3.80 -6.35 9.80
N ASP A 164 -3.94 -7.27 10.75
CA ASP A 164 -2.87 -8.18 11.17
C ASP A 164 -2.39 -9.07 10.01
N VAL A 165 -3.31 -9.77 9.34
CA VAL A 165 -3.02 -10.65 8.20
C VAL A 165 -2.36 -9.87 7.05
N TYR A 166 -2.91 -8.70 6.70
CA TYR A 166 -2.34 -7.87 5.64
C TYR A 166 -0.96 -7.34 6.02
N LEU A 167 -0.73 -6.92 7.26
CA LEU A 167 0.59 -6.49 7.72
C LEU A 167 1.62 -7.63 7.65
N HIS A 168 1.22 -8.85 8.03
CA HIS A 168 2.08 -10.02 7.88
C HIS A 168 2.41 -10.31 6.41
N LEU A 169 1.41 -10.28 5.52
CA LEU A 169 1.59 -10.57 4.11
C LEU A 169 2.46 -9.51 3.41
N VAL A 170 2.20 -8.22 3.69
CA VAL A 170 3.01 -7.09 3.21
C VAL A 170 4.42 -7.15 3.79
N GLY A 171 4.58 -7.53 5.06
CA GLY A 171 5.88 -7.71 5.69
C GLY A 171 6.72 -8.78 5.00
N ILE A 172 6.13 -9.95 4.74
CA ILE A 172 6.81 -11.06 4.03
C ILE A 172 7.17 -10.63 2.61
N ALA A 173 6.22 -10.03 1.88
CA ALA A 173 6.46 -9.55 0.52
C ALA A 173 7.55 -8.47 0.49
N GLY A 174 7.54 -7.53 1.45
CA GLY A 174 8.53 -6.47 1.57
C GLY A 174 9.95 -7.00 1.78
N ILE A 175 10.13 -7.96 2.68
CA ILE A 175 11.45 -8.59 2.92
C ILE A 175 11.94 -9.32 1.65
N ALA A 176 11.05 -10.04 0.96
CA ALA A 176 11.40 -10.72 -0.28
C ALA A 176 11.82 -9.72 -1.38
N ILE A 177 11.06 -8.64 -1.55
CA ILE A 177 11.37 -7.57 -2.53
C ILE A 177 12.69 -6.89 -2.18
N ALA A 178 12.94 -6.56 -0.92
CA ALA A 178 14.20 -5.97 -0.44
C ALA A 178 15.40 -6.88 -0.76
N GLY A 179 15.26 -8.19 -0.51
CA GLY A 179 16.31 -9.17 -0.81
C GLY A 179 16.60 -9.24 -2.32
N ILE A 180 15.55 -9.29 -3.14
CA ILE A 180 15.65 -9.35 -4.60
C ILE A 180 16.31 -8.08 -5.17
N THR A 181 15.88 -6.90 -4.72
CA THR A 181 16.37 -5.61 -5.21
C THR A 181 17.85 -5.37 -4.93
N VAL A 182 18.38 -5.91 -3.83
CA VAL A 182 19.81 -5.83 -3.50
C VAL A 182 20.62 -6.93 -4.21
N SER A 183 20.11 -8.15 -4.25
CA SER A 183 20.87 -9.32 -4.72
C SER A 183 21.03 -9.36 -6.25
N ILE A 184 20.00 -8.98 -7.02
CA ILE A 184 20.03 -8.99 -8.49
C ILE A 184 21.14 -8.09 -9.06
N PRO A 185 21.22 -6.79 -8.71
CA PRO A 185 22.24 -5.91 -9.28
C PRO A 185 23.65 -6.31 -8.86
N MET A 186 23.84 -6.83 -7.64
CA MET A 186 25.13 -7.37 -7.19
C MET A 186 25.57 -8.57 -8.04
N LEU A 187 24.67 -9.52 -8.30
CA LEU A 187 24.96 -10.67 -9.14
C LEU A 187 25.24 -10.26 -10.60
N SER A 188 24.46 -9.33 -11.14
CA SER A 188 24.64 -8.82 -12.50
C SER A 188 25.99 -8.11 -12.67
N LEU A 189 26.45 -7.38 -11.65
CA LEU A 189 27.80 -6.80 -11.59
C LEU A 189 28.91 -7.85 -11.49
N ALA A 190 28.70 -8.90 -10.70
CA ALA A 190 29.65 -10.00 -10.59
C ALA A 190 29.79 -10.77 -11.92
N LEU A 191 28.67 -11.06 -12.58
CA LEU A 191 28.65 -11.75 -13.88
C LEU A 191 29.27 -10.91 -14.99
N SER A 192 28.95 -9.61 -15.08
CA SER A 192 29.57 -8.73 -16.08
C SER A 192 31.09 -8.63 -15.91
N LYS A 193 31.58 -8.53 -14.66
CA LYS A 193 33.04 -8.60 -14.40
C LYS A 193 33.66 -9.96 -14.71
N PHE A 194 32.91 -11.05 -14.55
CA PHE A 194 33.38 -12.39 -14.88
C PHE A 194 33.49 -12.57 -16.40
N GLU A 195 32.46 -12.20 -17.15
CA GLU A 195 32.42 -12.22 -18.62
C GLU A 195 33.56 -11.37 -19.21
N HIS A 196 33.75 -10.14 -18.70
CA HIS A 196 34.79 -9.24 -19.19
C HIS A 196 36.21 -9.74 -18.89
N ARG A 197 36.43 -10.45 -17.78
CA ARG A 197 37.72 -11.12 -17.50
C ARG A 197 37.96 -12.32 -18.41
N ASN A 198 36.93 -13.08 -18.74
CA ASN A 198 37.04 -14.26 -19.58
C ASN A 198 37.30 -13.86 -21.05
N LEU A 199 36.66 -12.79 -21.54
CA LEU A 199 36.94 -12.19 -22.85
C LEU A 199 38.31 -11.50 -22.94
N SER A 200 38.88 -11.01 -21.84
CA SER A 200 40.26 -10.48 -21.84
C SER A 200 41.34 -11.57 -21.83
N PHE A 201 40.95 -12.85 -21.69
CA PHE A 201 41.85 -14.00 -21.63
C PHE A 201 41.83 -14.86 -22.90
N ILE A 202 40.91 -14.56 -23.84
CA ILE A 202 40.79 -15.18 -25.17
C ILE A 202 41.32 -14.18 -26.20
#